data_AF-A0A7C5SGY6-F1
#
_entry.id   AF-A0A7C5SGY6-F1
#
_cell.length_a   1.000
_cell.length_b   1.000
_cell.length_c   1.000
_cell.angle_alpha   90.00
_cell.angle_beta   90.00
_cell.angle_gamma   90.00
#
_symmetry.space_group_name_H-M   'P 1'
#
loop_
_entity.id
_entity.type
_entity.pdbx_description
1 polymer ?
#
loop_
_entity_poly.entity_id
_entity_poly.type
_entity_poly.pdbx_seq_one_letter_code
_entity_poly.pdbx_strand_id
1 'polypeptide(L)'
;MELSTAECCRLAEALSALGQGRWRDFENTLWLAFGDDWTRLLGMLVKHKHVVMRGRWKDEPTLTEHGRVLLERLTARPTSAAG
;
A
#
# COMPACT_ATOMS: atom_id res chain seq x y z
N MET A 1 -9.59 -11.04 4.07
CA MET A 1 -8.77 -11.14 2.86
C MET A 1 -7.37 -11.41 3.33
N GLU A 2 -6.86 -12.61 3.09
CA GLU A 2 -5.45 -12.91 3.31
C GLU A 2 -4.69 -12.59 2.04
N LEU A 3 -3.66 -11.75 2.14
CA LEU A 3 -2.79 -11.42 1.02
C LEU A 3 -1.74 -12.53 0.88
N SER A 4 -1.49 -12.99 -0.34
CA SER A 4 -0.34 -13.83 -0.65
C SER A 4 0.98 -13.09 -0.37
N THR A 5 2.08 -13.84 -0.30
CA THR A 5 3.43 -13.26 -0.15
C THR A 5 3.75 -12.27 -1.28
N ALA A 6 3.38 -12.60 -2.52
CA ALA A 6 3.62 -11.73 -3.67
C ALA A 6 2.82 -10.42 -3.56
N GLU A 7 1.55 -10.50 -3.15
CA GLU A 7 0.72 -9.32 -2.90
C GLU A 7 1.24 -8.48 -1.72
N CYS A 8 1.78 -9.11 -0.67
CA CYS A 8 2.43 -8.39 0.43
C CYS A 8 3.66 -7.62 -0.06
N CYS A 9 4.50 -8.21 -0.91
CA CYS A 9 5.65 -7.52 -1.50
C CYS A 9 5.22 -6.34 -2.37
N ARG A 10 4.18 -6.50 -3.19
CA ARG A 10 3.63 -5.42 -4.03
C ARG A 10 3.00 -4.31 -3.20
N LEU A 11 2.31 -4.64 -2.12
CA LEU A 11 1.77 -3.66 -1.20
C LEU A 11 2.89 -2.88 -0.49
N ALA A 12 3.96 -3.54 -0.07
CA ALA A 12 5.13 -2.88 0.50
C ALA A 12 5.79 -1.92 -0.50
N GLU A 13 5.95 -2.34 -1.76
CA GLU A 13 6.47 -1.51 -2.85
C GLU A 13 5.61 -0.24 -3.05
N ALA A 14 4.28 -0.41 -3.10
CA ALA A 14 3.35 0.69 -3.24
C ALA A 14 3.43 1.67 -2.04
N LEU A 15 3.41 1.17 -0.81
CA LEU A 15 3.50 2.02 0.39
C LEU A 15 4.86 2.75 0.49
N SER A 16 5.94 2.10 0.05
CA SER A 16 7.26 2.72 -0.04
C SER A 16 7.27 3.88 -1.05
N ALA A 17 6.62 3.73 -2.20
CA ALA A 17 6.46 4.81 -3.18
C ALA A 17 5.71 6.02 -2.59
N LEU A 18 4.63 5.80 -1.82
CA LEU A 18 3.95 6.87 -1.10
C LEU A 18 4.85 7.55 -0.07
N GLY A 19 5.65 6.79 0.67
CA GLY A 19 6.60 7.34 1.64
C GLY A 19 7.63 8.30 1.01
N GLN A 20 7.86 8.17 -0.29
CA GLN A 20 8.77 9.00 -1.09
C GLN A 20 8.04 10.13 -1.85
N GLY A 21 6.74 10.32 -1.63
CA GLY A 21 5.93 11.31 -2.35
C GLY A 21 5.57 10.91 -3.80
N ARG A 22 5.83 9.67 -4.20
CA ARG A 22 5.58 9.15 -5.57
C ARG A 22 4.19 8.54 -5.66
N TRP A 23 3.15 9.37 -5.55
CA TRP A 23 1.76 8.88 -5.48
C TRP A 23 1.27 8.18 -6.76
N ARG A 24 1.77 8.58 -7.93
CA ARG A 24 1.44 7.91 -9.19
C ARG A 24 1.98 6.48 -9.26
N ASP A 25 3.20 6.29 -8.76
CA ASP A 25 3.82 4.96 -8.70
C ASP A 25 3.05 4.05 -7.73
N PHE A 26 2.53 4.61 -6.63
CA PHE A 26 1.65 3.88 -5.71
C PHE A 26 0.38 3.38 -6.40
N GLU A 27 -0.36 4.23 -7.10
CA GLU A 27 -1.58 3.82 -7.81
C GLU A 27 -1.27 2.80 -8.91
N ASN A 28 -0.20 3.02 -9.67
CA ASN A 28 0.19 2.10 -10.74
C ASN A 28 0.56 0.72 -10.18
N THR A 29 1.34 0.66 -9.09
CA THR A 29 1.67 -0.62 -8.44
C THR A 29 0.43 -1.31 -7.89
N LEU A 30 -0.51 -0.57 -7.30
CA LEU A 30 -1.77 -1.14 -6.82
C LEU A 30 -2.62 -1.69 -7.98
N TRP A 31 -2.77 -0.93 -9.07
CA TRP A 31 -3.48 -1.36 -10.27
C TRP A 31 -2.88 -2.64 -10.86
N LEU A 32 -1.56 -2.66 -11.03
CA LEU A 32 -0.84 -3.81 -11.60
C LEU A 32 -0.91 -5.06 -10.73
N ALA A 33 -0.90 -4.90 -9.41
CA ALA A 33 -0.87 -6.03 -8.47
C ALA A 33 -2.24 -6.58 -8.10
N PHE A 34 -3.25 -5.71 -8.02
CA PHE A 34 -4.58 -6.06 -7.49
C PHE A 34 -5.70 -5.95 -8.53
N GLY A 35 -5.41 -5.51 -9.75
CA GLY A 35 -6.41 -5.38 -10.82
C GLY A 35 -7.62 -4.60 -10.32
N ASP A 36 -8.83 -5.09 -10.57
CA ASP A 36 -10.09 -4.43 -10.16
C ASP A 36 -10.25 -4.23 -8.64
N ASP A 37 -9.61 -5.06 -7.81
CA ASP A 37 -9.70 -4.98 -6.35
C ASP A 37 -8.87 -3.82 -5.74
N TRP A 38 -8.02 -3.17 -6.54
CA TRP A 38 -7.12 -2.13 -6.04
C TRP A 38 -7.85 -0.94 -5.38
N THR A 39 -9.02 -0.54 -5.91
CA THR A 39 -9.83 0.54 -5.34
C THR A 39 -10.41 0.17 -3.97
N ARG A 40 -10.82 -1.09 -3.81
CA ARG A 40 -11.29 -1.64 -2.53
C ARG A 40 -10.15 -1.69 -1.52
N LEU A 41 -8.96 -2.11 -1.94
CA LEU A 41 -7.76 -2.12 -1.11
C LEU A 41 -7.39 -0.70 -0.67
N LEU A 42 -7.39 0.28 -1.58
CA LEU A 42 -7.18 1.68 -1.24
C LEU A 42 -8.21 2.17 -0.21
N GLY A 43 -9.49 1.85 -0.41
CA GLY A 43 -10.55 2.15 0.55
C GLY A 43 -10.29 1.57 1.94
N MET A 44 -9.75 0.35 2.03
CA MET A 44 -9.33 -0.25 3.30
C MET A 44 -8.13 0.47 3.90
N LEU A 45 -7.10 0.79 3.12
CA LEU A 45 -5.93 1.54 3.59
C LEU A 45 -6.32 2.91 4.17
N VAL A 46 -7.26 3.59 3.51
CA VAL A 46 -7.81 4.87 4.00
C VAL A 46 -8.64 4.66 5.26
N LYS A 47 -9.56 3.69 5.27
CA LYS A 47 -10.41 3.36 6.42
C LYS A 47 -9.60 3.04 7.68
N HIS A 48 -8.50 2.30 7.51
CA HIS A 48 -7.60 1.90 8.60
C HIS A 48 -6.52 2.95 8.90
N LYS A 49 -6.60 4.14 8.29
CA LYS A 49 -5.67 5.25 8.46
C LYS A 49 -4.22 4.93 8.11
N HIS A 50 -3.96 3.97 7.22
CA HIS A 50 -2.62 3.73 6.67
C HIS A 50 -2.26 4.74 5.57
N VAL A 51 -3.27 5.21 4.85
CA VAL A 51 -3.17 6.26 3.83
C VAL A 51 -4.21 7.33 4.14
N VAL A 52 -3.91 8.59 3.84
CA VAL A 52 -4.89 9.68 3.84
C VAL A 52 -4.93 10.33 2.47
N MET A 53 -6.12 10.64 1.99
CA MET A 53 -6.30 11.40 0.76
C MET A 53 -6.14 12.88 1.10
N ARG A 54 -5.16 13.57 0.49
CA ARG A 54 -4.93 15.00 0.66
C ARG A 54 -5.02 15.71 -0.68
N GLY A 55 -5.91 16.68 -0.79
CA GLY A 55 -5.97 17.55 -1.97
C GLY A 55 -7.23 18.40 -1.99
N ARG A 56 -7.13 19.63 -2.53
CA ARG A 56 -8.31 20.49 -2.79
C ARG A 56 -8.98 20.19 -4.14
N TRP A 57 -8.28 19.49 -5.05
CA TRP A 57 -8.72 19.29 -6.44
C TRP A 57 -8.35 17.93 -7.05
N LYS A 58 -7.40 17.19 -6.46
CA LYS A 58 -7.07 15.80 -6.80
C LYS A 58 -6.59 15.13 -5.52
N ASP A 59 -7.29 14.10 -5.08
CA ASP A 59 -6.99 13.40 -3.83
C ASP A 59 -5.64 12.67 -3.95
N GLU A 60 -4.53 13.34 -3.58
CA GLU A 60 -3.22 12.71 -3.57
C GLU A 60 -3.09 11.85 -2.30
N PRO A 61 -2.95 10.52 -2.42
CA PRO A 61 -2.73 9.68 -1.27
C PRO A 61 -1.39 10.04 -0.62
N THR A 62 -1.39 10.14 0.71
CA THR A 62 -0.20 10.36 1.53
C THR A 62 -0.09 9.24 2.57
N LEU A 63 1.11 8.70 2.74
CA LEU A 63 1.37 7.70 3.77
C LEU A 63 1.28 8.31 5.17
N THR A 64 0.56 7.67 6.07
CA THR A 64 0.51 8.08 7.48
C THR A 64 1.59 7.38 8.30
N GLU A 65 1.72 7.77 9.57
CA GLU A 65 2.56 7.02 10.52
C GLU A 65 2.10 5.56 10.69
N HIS A 66 0.79 5.32 10.75
CA HIS A 66 0.26 3.95 10.77
C HIS A 66 0.56 3.19 9.47
N GLY A 67 0.64 3.89 8.34
CA GLY A 67 1.06 3.33 7.07
C GLY A 67 2.53 2.92 7.06
N ARG A 68 3.40 3.70 7.70
CA ARG A 68 4.82 3.35 7.89
C ARG A 68 4.99 2.10 8.73
N VAL A 69 4.26 1.98 9.85
CA VAL A 69 4.28 0.77 10.67
C VAL A 69 3.79 -0.45 9.89
N LEU A 70 2.77 -0.29 9.03
CA LEU A 70 2.34 -1.37 8.14
C LEU A 70 3.44 -1.76 7.14
N LEU A 71 4.08 -0.77 6.51
CA LEU A 71 5.20 -0.99 5.59
C LEU A 71 6.33 -1.77 6.28
N GLU A 72 6.75 -1.34 7.46
CA GLU A 72 7.78 -2.02 8.26
C GLU A 72 7.41 -3.48 8.52
N ARG A 73 6.16 -3.76 8.90
CA ARG A 73 5.68 -5.13 9.13
C ARG A 73 5.69 -5.98 7.86
N LEU A 74 5.32 -5.39 6.73
CA LEU A 74 5.33 -6.09 5.44
C LEU A 74 6.76 -6.40 4.98
N THR A 75 7.72 -5.51 5.26
CA THR A 75 9.14 -5.71 4.92
C THR A 75 9.89 -6.58 5.93
N ALA A 76 9.49 -6.56 7.20
CA ALA A 76 10.14 -7.31 8.28
C ALA A 76 9.64 -8.75 8.37
N ARG A 77 8.54 -9.10 7.70
CA ARG A 77 8.09 -10.49 7.56
C ARG A 77 9.13 -11.18 6.68
N PRO A 78 10.05 -12.01 7.24
CA PRO A 78 10.85 -12.86 6.39
C PRO A 78 9.86 -13.78 5.68
N THR A 79 10.15 -14.12 4.44
CA THR A 79 9.57 -15.28 3.77
C THR A 79 9.86 -16.54 4.59
N SER A 80 9.15 -16.75 5.70
CA SER A 80 9.05 -18.04 6.40
C SER A 80 8.07 -18.91 5.62
N ALA A 81 8.50 -19.22 4.40
CA ALA A 81 7.99 -20.26 3.53
C ALA A 81 9.18 -20.73 2.68
N ALA A 82 10.24 -21.16 3.35
CA ALA A 82 11.18 -22.13 2.81
C ALA A 82 11.04 -23.35 3.71
N GLY A 83 10.45 -24.41 3.13
CA GLY A 83 10.29 -25.72 3.76
C GLY A 83 11.58 -26.53 3.79
#